data_AF-A0A9Q3HIZ2-F1
#
_entry.id   AF-A0A9Q3HIZ2-F1
#
_cell.length_a   1.000
_cell.length_b   1.000
_cell.length_c   1.000
_cell.angle_alpha   90.00
_cell.angle_beta   90.00
_cell.angle_gamma   90.00
#
_symmetry.space_group_name_H-M   'P 1'
#
loop_
_entity.id
_entity.type
_entity.pdbx_description
1 polymer ?
#
loop_
_entity_poly.entity_id
_entity_poly.type
_entity_poly.pdbx_seq_one_letter_code
_entity_poly.pdbx_strand_id
1 'polypeptide(L)'
;MVEYSIELAEKYKLSGSNFIDWKVRMKSILTFKKLYALATGTESTETAEERDKLDPERLDLALKIICINCDVKIAAQFSSEANNDPTILWSSINKHYQPKTIQNQTTYLKRIFSTFLQKNKLKEALNKLLENTRRLCSLIDDKTVKPSVLLDSVVAMWVIRDLPDEYKALGELWLKKFEIEKAKIEELHAYIMRTEENSETEKALSAQQNKNKNKNKTTNRCSNTFHNPLAQHSKEDCWKLHPEERQTY
;
A
#
# COMPACT_ATOMS: atom_id res chain seq x y z
N MET A 1 -10.98 -25.13 10.33
CA MET A 1 -9.51 -25.07 10.15
C MET A 1 -9.29 -24.96 8.64
N VAL A 2 -8.88 -23.81 8.12
CA VAL A 2 -8.71 -23.63 6.66
C VAL A 2 -7.42 -24.32 6.25
N GLU A 3 -7.52 -25.42 5.50
CA GLU A 3 -6.37 -25.99 4.79
C GLU A 3 -5.89 -24.97 3.76
N TYR A 4 -4.85 -24.22 4.11
CA TYR A 4 -4.15 -23.41 3.12
C TYR A 4 -3.39 -24.36 2.20
N SER A 5 -3.90 -24.53 0.98
CA SER A 5 -3.22 -25.26 -0.08
C SER A 5 -1.80 -24.73 -0.25
N ILE A 6 -0.85 -25.65 -0.22
CA ILE A 6 0.58 -25.38 -0.47
C ILE A 6 0.82 -25.15 -1.97
N GLU A 7 -0.12 -25.62 -2.81
CA GLU A 7 -0.11 -25.42 -4.25
C GLU A 7 -0.91 -24.16 -4.63
N LEU A 8 -0.26 -23.29 -5.39
CA LEU A 8 -0.86 -22.14 -6.03
C LEU A 8 -1.71 -22.57 -7.22
N ALA A 9 -2.87 -21.93 -7.40
CA ALA A 9 -3.65 -22.09 -8.63
C ALA A 9 -2.79 -21.79 -9.87
N GLU A 10 -3.05 -22.48 -10.97
CA GLU A 10 -2.19 -22.48 -12.17
C GLU A 10 -1.75 -21.09 -12.63
N LYS A 11 -2.67 -20.12 -12.66
CA LYS A 11 -2.40 -18.72 -13.02
C LYS A 11 -1.38 -17.99 -12.13
N TYR A 12 -1.08 -18.53 -10.96
CA TYR A 12 -0.14 -17.98 -9.98
C TYR A 12 1.16 -18.78 -9.88
N LYS A 13 1.28 -19.94 -10.56
CA LYS A 13 2.55 -20.65 -10.68
C LYS A 13 3.55 -19.83 -11.50
N LEU A 14 4.84 -20.00 -11.23
CA LEU A 14 5.89 -19.25 -11.92
C LEU A 14 5.86 -19.57 -13.42
N SER A 15 5.51 -18.59 -14.25
CA SER A 15 5.35 -18.73 -15.72
C SER A 15 6.23 -17.76 -16.51
N GLY A 16 7.17 -17.10 -15.83
CA GLY A 16 8.20 -16.23 -16.39
C GLY A 16 7.91 -14.73 -16.32
N SER A 17 6.65 -14.31 -16.48
CA SER A 17 6.26 -12.89 -16.40
C SER A 17 5.76 -12.46 -15.01
N ASN A 18 5.41 -13.42 -14.15
CA ASN A 18 4.79 -13.19 -12.85
C ASN A 18 5.75 -13.39 -11.66
N PHE A 19 7.06 -13.40 -11.90
CA PHE A 19 8.08 -13.74 -10.90
C PHE A 19 7.93 -12.94 -9.59
N ILE A 20 7.64 -11.65 -9.67
CA ILE A 20 7.52 -10.79 -8.48
C ILE A 20 6.34 -11.22 -7.60
N ASP A 21 5.17 -11.41 -8.20
CA ASP A 21 3.96 -11.85 -7.48
C ASP A 21 4.14 -13.27 -6.94
N TRP A 22 4.74 -14.15 -7.74
CA TRP A 22 5.10 -15.51 -7.33
C TRP A 22 6.04 -15.50 -6.12
N LYS A 23 7.11 -14.71 -6.15
CA LYS A 23 8.11 -14.62 -5.07
C LYS A 23 7.48 -14.17 -3.75
N VAL A 24 6.54 -13.22 -3.78
CA VAL A 24 5.79 -12.78 -2.60
C VAL A 24 4.96 -13.92 -2.03
N ARG A 25 4.19 -14.61 -2.88
CA ARG A 25 3.34 -15.75 -2.46
C ARG A 25 4.16 -16.90 -1.91
N MET A 26 5.27 -17.23 -2.57
CA MET A 26 6.18 -18.28 -2.12
C MET A 26 6.84 -17.95 -0.79
N LYS A 27 7.25 -16.69 -0.59
CA LYS A 27 7.74 -16.23 0.71
C LYS A 27 6.68 -16.48 1.80
N SER A 28 5.41 -16.16 1.55
CA SER A 28 4.33 -16.42 2.51
C SER A 28 4.15 -17.92 2.78
N ILE A 29 4.11 -18.77 1.75
CA ILE A 29 3.96 -20.22 1.89
C ILE A 29 5.13 -20.82 2.69
N LEU A 30 6.37 -20.50 2.30
CA LEU A 30 7.57 -21.00 2.97
C LEU A 30 7.68 -20.48 4.40
N THR A 31 7.28 -19.23 4.66
CA THR A 31 7.28 -18.66 6.02
C THR A 31 6.25 -19.38 6.90
N PHE A 32 5.05 -19.61 6.38
CA PHE A 32 4.00 -20.34 7.08
C PHE A 32 4.44 -21.77 7.44
N LYS A 33 5.20 -22.42 6.55
CA LYS A 33 5.80 -23.74 6.80
C LYS A 33 7.11 -23.69 7.60
N LYS A 34 7.58 -22.51 8.00
CA LYS A 34 8.88 -22.30 8.67
C LYS A 34 10.07 -22.83 7.85
N LEU A 35 9.98 -22.81 6.53
CA LEU A 35 11.02 -23.27 5.58
C LEU A 35 11.71 -22.11 4.85
N TYR A 36 11.24 -20.87 5.02
CA TYR A 36 11.78 -19.73 4.28
C TYR A 36 13.26 -19.52 4.54
N ALA A 37 13.69 -19.52 5.80
CA ALA A 37 15.09 -19.30 6.15
C ALA A 37 16.01 -20.41 5.60
N LEU A 38 15.53 -21.66 5.58
CA LEU A 38 16.19 -22.80 4.96
C LEU A 38 16.36 -22.56 3.46
N ALA A 39 15.26 -22.32 2.74
CA ALA A 39 15.25 -22.08 1.30
C ALA A 39 16.07 -20.84 0.88
N THR A 40 16.25 -19.86 1.76
CA THR A 40 17.09 -18.69 1.47
C THR A 40 18.54 -18.81 1.96
N GLY A 41 18.91 -19.90 2.64
CA GLY A 41 20.24 -20.06 3.23
C GLY A 41 20.57 -18.97 4.25
N THR A 42 19.57 -18.56 5.05
CA THR A 42 19.71 -17.54 6.11
C THR A 42 19.52 -18.10 7.51
N GLU A 43 19.31 -19.41 7.67
CA GLU A 43 19.37 -20.05 8.99
C GLU A 43 20.81 -20.01 9.54
N SER A 44 20.94 -19.87 10.86
CA SER A 44 22.24 -20.11 11.50
C SER A 44 22.56 -21.61 11.45
N THR A 45 23.84 -21.96 11.47
CA THR A 45 24.31 -23.35 11.49
C THR A 45 23.72 -24.13 12.66
N GLU A 46 23.72 -23.54 13.86
CA GLU A 46 23.12 -24.13 15.07
C GLU A 46 21.62 -24.44 14.89
N THR A 47 20.85 -23.47 14.38
CA THR A 47 19.41 -23.63 14.15
C THR A 47 19.14 -24.68 13.06
N ALA A 48 19.98 -24.73 12.03
CA ALA A 48 19.83 -25.69 10.95
C ALA A 48 20.03 -27.12 11.47
N GLU A 49 21.12 -27.38 12.19
CA GLU A 49 21.43 -28.71 12.73
C GLU A 49 20.35 -29.24 13.70
N GLU A 50 19.84 -28.39 14.60
CA GLU A 50 18.76 -28.77 15.52
C GLU A 50 17.47 -29.14 14.77
N ARG A 51 17.13 -28.36 13.75
CA ARG A 51 15.91 -28.58 12.96
C ARG A 51 16.03 -29.73 11.99
N ASP A 52 17.20 -29.97 11.41
CA ASP A 52 17.46 -31.14 10.56
C ASP A 52 17.34 -32.44 11.36
N LYS A 53 17.74 -32.44 12.64
CA LYS A 53 17.54 -33.59 13.54
C LYS A 53 16.06 -33.83 13.86
N LEU A 54 15.29 -32.75 14.02
CA LEU A 54 13.86 -32.82 14.39
C LEU A 54 12.95 -33.14 13.18
N ASP A 55 13.32 -32.65 12.00
CA ASP A 55 12.58 -32.80 10.74
C ASP A 55 13.55 -33.06 9.58
N PRO A 56 13.99 -34.32 9.40
CA PRO A 56 14.97 -34.69 8.36
C PRO A 56 14.47 -34.47 6.93
N GLU A 57 13.14 -34.40 6.72
CA GLU A 57 12.52 -34.26 5.40
C GLU A 57 12.31 -32.81 4.98
N ARG A 58 12.64 -31.83 5.84
CA ARG A 58 12.38 -30.40 5.57
C ARG A 58 13.06 -29.86 4.31
N LEU A 59 14.21 -30.40 3.94
CA LEU A 59 14.93 -30.07 2.70
C LEU A 59 14.13 -30.47 1.46
N ASP A 60 13.70 -31.73 1.42
CA ASP A 60 12.90 -32.29 0.34
C ASP A 60 11.52 -31.61 0.27
N LEU A 61 10.91 -31.34 1.43
CA LEU A 61 9.66 -30.59 1.51
C LEU A 61 9.82 -29.17 0.92
N ALA A 62 10.87 -28.43 1.29
CA ALA A 62 11.11 -27.10 0.74
C ALA A 62 11.31 -27.15 -0.78
N LEU A 63 12.08 -28.12 -1.27
CA LEU A 63 12.33 -28.33 -2.69
C LEU A 63 11.02 -28.60 -3.45
N LYS A 64 10.23 -29.58 -2.98
CA LYS A 64 8.92 -29.93 -3.56
C LYS A 64 8.00 -28.72 -3.60
N ILE A 65 7.88 -27.99 -2.49
CA ILE A 65 7.03 -26.80 -2.42
C ILE A 65 7.43 -25.77 -3.47
N ILE A 66 8.72 -25.52 -3.66
CA ILE A 66 9.18 -24.58 -4.71
C ILE A 66 8.85 -25.14 -6.09
N CYS A 67 9.14 -26.42 -6.35
CA CYS A 67 8.93 -27.06 -7.66
C CYS A 67 7.46 -27.13 -8.08
N ILE A 68 6.52 -27.55 -7.20
CA ILE A 68 5.09 -27.66 -7.58
C ILE A 68 4.48 -26.30 -7.92
N ASN A 69 5.08 -25.22 -7.40
CA ASN A 69 4.63 -23.85 -7.62
C ASN A 69 5.32 -23.18 -8.81
N CYS A 70 6.11 -23.93 -9.58
CA CYS A 70 6.67 -23.50 -10.85
C CYS A 70 5.93 -24.17 -12.01
N ASP A 71 5.93 -23.53 -13.17
CA ASP A 71 5.61 -24.22 -14.43
C ASP A 71 6.57 -25.42 -14.60
N VAL A 72 6.05 -26.50 -15.18
CA VAL A 72 6.78 -27.76 -15.36
C VAL A 72 8.14 -27.56 -16.04
N LYS A 73 8.23 -26.67 -17.05
CA LYS A 73 9.49 -26.41 -17.77
C LYS A 73 10.50 -25.69 -16.89
N ILE A 74 10.03 -24.73 -16.09
CA ILE A 74 10.85 -23.95 -15.16
C ILE A 74 11.33 -24.84 -14.02
N ALA A 75 10.44 -25.66 -13.46
CA ALA A 75 10.78 -26.64 -12.44
C ALA A 75 11.86 -27.61 -12.94
N ALA A 76 11.70 -28.18 -14.15
CA ALA A 76 12.67 -29.10 -14.74
C ALA A 76 14.05 -28.43 -14.96
N GLN A 77 14.06 -27.21 -15.48
CA GLN A 77 15.30 -26.45 -15.70
C GLN A 77 16.08 -26.27 -14.39
N PHE A 78 15.47 -25.66 -13.38
CA PHE A 78 16.20 -25.27 -12.17
C PHE A 78 16.41 -26.41 -11.17
N SER A 79 15.54 -27.43 -11.14
CA SER A 79 15.75 -28.60 -10.27
C SER A 79 16.97 -29.41 -10.67
N SER A 80 17.27 -29.50 -11.97
CA SER A 80 18.48 -30.16 -12.48
C SER A 80 19.76 -29.46 -12.02
N GLU A 81 19.74 -28.13 -11.96
CA GLU A 81 20.87 -27.32 -11.49
C GLU A 81 21.03 -27.34 -9.97
N ALA A 82 19.94 -27.56 -9.24
CA ALA A 82 19.90 -27.46 -7.79
C ALA A 82 20.46 -28.67 -7.03
N ASN A 83 20.60 -29.83 -7.68
CA ASN A 83 21.08 -31.08 -7.06
C ASN A 83 20.42 -31.38 -5.69
N ASN A 84 19.09 -31.28 -5.63
CA ASN A 84 18.26 -31.46 -4.42
C ASN A 84 18.46 -30.44 -3.29
N ASP A 85 19.14 -29.32 -3.53
CA ASP A 85 19.28 -28.25 -2.54
C ASP A 85 18.25 -27.13 -2.78
N PRO A 86 17.26 -26.92 -1.88
CA PRO A 86 16.26 -25.87 -2.02
C PRO A 86 16.88 -24.46 -1.99
N THR A 87 18.04 -24.29 -1.35
CA THR A 87 18.79 -23.02 -1.32
C THR A 87 19.35 -22.70 -2.69
N ILE A 88 19.98 -23.69 -3.34
CA ILE A 88 20.49 -23.53 -4.70
C ILE A 88 19.33 -23.26 -5.64
N LEU A 89 18.25 -24.05 -5.57
CA LEU A 89 17.04 -23.85 -6.39
C LEU A 89 16.50 -22.42 -6.26
N TRP A 90 16.25 -21.97 -5.04
CA TRP A 90 15.74 -20.62 -4.78
C TRP A 90 16.69 -19.55 -5.33
N SER A 91 17.99 -19.71 -5.11
CA SER A 91 19.00 -18.76 -5.56
C SER A 91 19.09 -18.68 -7.09
N SER A 92 19.00 -19.82 -7.80
CA SER A 92 19.05 -19.89 -9.26
C SER A 92 17.84 -19.22 -9.90
N ILE A 93 16.64 -19.49 -9.37
CA ILE A 93 15.41 -18.82 -9.83
C ILE A 93 15.53 -17.30 -9.63
N ASN A 94 15.98 -16.85 -8.46
CA ASN A 94 16.17 -15.41 -8.19
C ASN A 94 17.20 -14.79 -9.13
N LYS A 95 18.32 -15.47 -9.38
CA LYS A 95 19.39 -14.98 -10.26
C LYS A 95 18.90 -14.85 -11.70
N HIS A 96 18.05 -15.77 -12.16
CA HIS A 96 17.50 -15.76 -13.51
C HIS A 96 16.48 -14.62 -13.72
N TYR A 97 15.48 -14.51 -12.85
CA TYR A 97 14.37 -13.55 -13.04
C TYR A 97 14.65 -12.16 -12.45
N GLN A 98 15.59 -12.06 -11.52
CA GLN A 98 15.96 -10.81 -10.88
C GLN A 98 17.49 -10.70 -10.76
N PRO A 99 18.20 -10.63 -11.90
CA PRO A 99 19.65 -10.55 -11.90
C PRO A 99 20.10 -9.25 -11.22
N LYS A 100 21.06 -9.36 -10.29
CA LYS A 100 21.68 -8.22 -9.60
C LYS A 100 22.72 -7.52 -10.47
N THR A 101 22.38 -7.22 -11.72
CA THR A 101 23.27 -6.52 -12.66
C THR A 101 23.09 -5.01 -12.53
N ILE A 102 24.15 -4.25 -12.81
CA ILE A 102 24.12 -2.78 -12.84
C ILE A 102 23.04 -2.29 -13.82
N GLN A 103 22.88 -2.97 -14.97
CA GLN A 103 21.86 -2.64 -15.96
C GLN A 103 20.44 -2.76 -15.39
N ASN A 104 20.15 -3.82 -14.63
CA ASN A 104 18.85 -4.00 -13.99
C ASN A 104 18.62 -2.95 -12.90
N GLN A 105 19.63 -2.68 -12.07
CA GLN A 105 19.57 -1.62 -11.06
C GLN A 105 19.32 -0.24 -11.67
N THR A 106 20.05 0.11 -12.74
CA THR A 106 19.88 1.37 -13.47
C THR A 106 18.49 1.50 -14.08
N THR A 107 17.89 0.39 -14.52
CA THR A 107 16.51 0.39 -15.04
C THR A 107 15.52 0.84 -13.97
N TYR A 108 15.62 0.31 -12.75
CA TYR A 108 14.74 0.75 -11.65
C TYR A 108 15.05 2.16 -11.17
N LEU A 109 16.34 2.53 -11.10
CA LEU A 109 16.74 3.89 -10.75
C LEU A 109 16.15 4.93 -11.71
N LYS A 110 16.23 4.65 -13.03
CA LYS A 110 15.60 5.50 -14.06
C LYS A 110 14.09 5.58 -13.88
N ARG A 111 13.41 4.47 -13.60
CA ARG A 111 11.96 4.46 -13.36
C ARG A 111 11.56 5.30 -12.16
N ILE A 112 12.35 5.24 -11.07
CA ILE A 112 12.12 6.06 -9.88
C ILE A 112 12.22 7.54 -10.24
N PHE A 113 13.38 8.00 -10.70
CA PHE A 113 13.62 9.44 -10.93
C PHE A 113 12.97 10.02 -12.20
N SER A 114 12.37 9.17 -13.06
CA SER A 114 11.54 9.62 -14.19
C SER A 114 10.05 9.61 -13.87
N THR A 115 9.64 9.19 -12.66
CA THR A 115 8.22 9.21 -12.30
C THR A 115 7.76 10.64 -12.08
N PHE A 116 6.75 11.08 -12.85
CA PHE A 116 6.22 12.43 -12.72
C PHE A 116 5.05 12.46 -11.72
N LEU A 117 5.13 13.36 -10.74
CA LEU A 117 4.11 13.53 -9.72
C LEU A 117 3.06 14.57 -10.19
N GLN A 118 1.91 14.08 -10.65
CA GLN A 118 0.77 14.92 -11.03
C GLN A 118 -0.35 14.75 -10.01
N LYS A 119 -1.04 15.83 -9.64
CA LYS A 119 -2.19 15.80 -8.71
C LYS A 119 -3.19 14.67 -9.01
N ASN A 120 -3.71 14.62 -10.23
CA ASN A 120 -4.73 13.66 -10.64
C ASN A 120 -4.23 12.20 -10.74
N LYS A 121 -2.92 11.97 -10.66
CA LYS A 121 -2.29 10.65 -10.73
C LYS A 121 -1.35 10.40 -9.55
N LEU A 122 -1.44 11.19 -8.49
CA LEU A 122 -0.45 11.18 -7.40
C LEU A 122 -0.40 9.81 -6.74
N LYS A 123 -1.57 9.24 -6.41
CA LYS A 123 -1.69 7.88 -5.87
C LYS A 123 -1.06 6.82 -6.76
N GLU A 124 -1.31 6.86 -8.06
CA GLU A 124 -0.73 5.90 -9.01
C GLU A 124 0.80 6.06 -9.09
N ALA A 125 1.28 7.30 -9.16
CA ALA A 125 2.69 7.62 -9.22
C ALA A 125 3.43 7.19 -7.95
N LEU A 126 2.88 7.45 -6.77
CA LEU A 126 3.45 7.03 -5.49
C LEU A 126 3.48 5.50 -5.34
N ASN A 127 2.44 4.79 -5.80
CA ASN A 127 2.46 3.32 -5.82
C ASN A 127 3.55 2.77 -6.75
N LYS A 128 3.72 3.35 -7.94
CA LYS A 128 4.81 2.98 -8.86
C LYS A 128 6.18 3.26 -8.26
N LEU A 129 6.35 4.39 -7.58
CA LEU A 129 7.59 4.74 -6.89
C LEU A 129 7.90 3.71 -5.81
N LEU A 130 6.94 3.46 -4.93
CA LEU A 130 7.05 2.47 -3.86
C LEU A 130 7.47 1.10 -4.39
N GLU A 131 6.81 0.64 -5.46
CA GLU A 131 7.13 -0.64 -6.09
C GLU A 131 8.54 -0.67 -6.68
N ASN A 132 8.93 0.36 -7.44
CA ASN A 132 10.25 0.42 -8.06
C ASN A 132 11.37 0.55 -7.02
N THR A 133 11.15 1.32 -5.94
CA THR A 133 12.09 1.45 -4.82
C THR A 133 12.30 0.12 -4.13
N ARG A 134 11.23 -0.58 -3.74
CA ARG A 134 11.36 -1.94 -3.14
C ARG A 134 12.11 -2.91 -4.03
N ARG A 135 11.83 -2.89 -5.35
CA ARG A 135 12.53 -3.72 -6.32
C ARG A 135 14.01 -3.38 -6.38
N LEU A 136 14.37 -2.10 -6.40
CA LEU A 136 15.76 -1.65 -6.39
C LEU A 136 16.46 -2.02 -5.07
N CYS A 137 15.83 -1.79 -3.93
CA CYS A 137 16.34 -2.19 -2.60
C CYS A 137 16.68 -3.69 -2.58
N SER A 138 15.79 -4.55 -3.12
CA SER A 138 16.05 -5.99 -3.19
C SER A 138 17.20 -6.40 -4.15
N LEU A 139 17.60 -5.51 -5.06
CA LEU A 139 18.71 -5.73 -5.99
C LEU A 139 20.06 -5.23 -5.45
N ILE A 140 20.06 -4.19 -4.62
CA ILE A 140 21.28 -3.55 -4.10
C ILE A 140 21.66 -4.05 -2.71
N ASP A 141 20.70 -4.55 -1.93
CA ASP A 141 21.00 -5.11 -0.62
C ASP A 141 21.70 -6.47 -0.77
N ASP A 142 22.68 -6.69 0.08
CA ASP A 142 23.33 -7.98 0.29
C ASP A 142 23.32 -8.36 1.77
N LYS A 143 24.09 -9.40 2.15
CA LYS A 143 24.11 -9.90 3.52
C LYS A 143 24.84 -8.96 4.49
N THR A 144 25.70 -8.08 4.01
CA THR A 144 26.62 -7.26 4.82
C THR A 144 26.31 -5.77 4.74
N VAL A 145 25.76 -5.32 3.62
CA VAL A 145 25.43 -3.92 3.34
C VAL A 145 23.96 -3.81 2.97
N LYS A 146 23.30 -2.78 3.53
CA LYS A 146 21.91 -2.43 3.22
C LYS A 146 21.82 -1.01 2.67
N PRO A 147 22.29 -0.77 1.42
CA PRO A 147 22.19 0.56 0.81
C PRO A 147 20.74 1.05 0.67
N SER A 148 19.76 0.13 0.74
CA SER A 148 18.33 0.45 0.74
C SER A 148 17.90 1.48 1.76
N VAL A 149 18.52 1.50 2.96
CA VAL A 149 18.15 2.46 4.01
C VAL A 149 18.39 3.90 3.56
N LEU A 150 19.54 4.15 2.93
CA LEU A 150 19.85 5.47 2.37
C LEU A 150 19.00 5.75 1.12
N LEU A 151 18.79 4.74 0.27
CA LEU A 151 17.97 4.91 -0.94
C LEU A 151 16.53 5.31 -0.59
N ASP A 152 15.89 4.64 0.38
CA ASP A 152 14.50 4.92 0.77
C ASP A 152 14.33 6.37 1.25
N SER A 153 15.27 6.86 2.07
CA SER A 153 15.25 8.25 2.55
C SER A 153 15.50 9.25 1.43
N VAL A 154 16.44 8.97 0.52
CA VAL A 154 16.68 9.81 -0.67
C VAL A 154 15.44 9.88 -1.56
N VAL A 155 14.77 8.75 -1.80
CA VAL A 155 13.53 8.73 -2.59
C VAL A 155 12.41 9.48 -1.89
N ALA A 156 12.23 9.30 -0.58
CA ALA A 156 11.23 10.04 0.19
C ALA A 156 11.46 11.56 0.13
N MET A 157 12.71 12.01 0.29
CA MET A 157 13.07 13.42 0.14
C MET A 157 12.82 13.96 -1.27
N TRP A 158 13.20 13.19 -2.28
CA TRP A 158 12.96 13.55 -3.67
C TRP A 158 11.46 13.70 -3.97
N VAL A 159 10.62 12.79 -3.45
CA VAL A 159 9.16 12.89 -3.57
C VAL A 159 8.66 14.17 -2.93
N ILE A 160 9.06 14.48 -1.70
CA ILE A 160 8.60 15.68 -0.98
C ILE A 160 8.94 16.96 -1.75
N ARG A 161 10.16 17.03 -2.31
CA ARG A 161 10.61 18.16 -3.14
C ARG A 161 9.76 18.32 -4.40
N ASP A 162 9.44 17.21 -5.06
CA ASP A 162 8.76 17.21 -6.37
C ASP A 162 7.22 17.04 -6.24
N LEU A 163 6.67 17.13 -5.02
CA LEU A 163 5.23 17.09 -4.81
C LEU A 163 4.54 18.23 -5.58
N PRO A 164 3.33 18.00 -6.12
CA PRO A 164 2.52 19.07 -6.69
C PRO A 164 2.26 20.16 -5.65
N ASP A 165 2.07 21.40 -6.11
CA ASP A 165 1.95 22.58 -5.24
C ASP A 165 0.88 22.41 -4.15
N GLU A 166 -0.22 21.72 -4.46
CA GLU A 166 -1.31 21.48 -3.50
C GLU A 166 -0.91 20.56 -2.32
N TYR A 167 0.17 19.79 -2.46
CA TYR A 167 0.66 18.86 -1.45
C TYR A 167 1.95 19.34 -0.78
N LYS A 168 2.52 20.48 -1.18
CA LYS A 168 3.78 21.00 -0.61
C LYS A 168 3.70 21.21 0.90
N ALA A 169 2.63 21.85 1.38
CA ALA A 169 2.40 22.07 2.81
C ALA A 169 2.31 20.75 3.60
N LEU A 170 1.75 19.69 2.98
CA LEU A 170 1.68 18.37 3.59
C LEU A 170 3.07 17.71 3.67
N GLY A 171 3.88 17.86 2.63
CA GLY A 171 5.28 17.41 2.62
C GLY A 171 6.12 18.10 3.70
N GLU A 172 5.97 19.41 3.89
CA GLU A 172 6.65 20.15 4.95
C GLU A 172 6.22 19.69 6.36
N LEU A 173 4.93 19.44 6.55
CA LEU A 173 4.41 18.93 7.82
C LEU A 173 4.97 17.53 8.13
N TRP A 174 5.11 16.70 7.10
CA TRP A 174 5.74 15.39 7.23
C TRP A 174 7.21 15.51 7.63
N LEU A 175 8.00 16.39 6.98
CA LEU A 175 9.40 16.63 7.34
C LEU A 175 9.57 17.10 8.79
N LYS A 176 8.62 17.89 9.33
CA LYS A 176 8.64 18.32 10.74
C LYS A 176 8.36 17.17 11.70
N LYS A 177 7.62 16.15 11.26
CA LYS A 177 7.20 15.02 12.08
C LYS A 177 8.20 13.86 12.07
N PHE A 178 8.97 13.71 10.99
CA PHE A 178 9.85 12.56 10.77
C PHE A 178 11.32 13.01 10.67
N GLU A 179 12.20 12.30 11.39
CA GLU A 179 13.64 12.43 11.19
C GLU A 179 14.02 11.97 9.78
N ILE A 180 14.73 12.80 9.03
CA ILE A 180 15.07 12.58 7.61
C ILE A 180 15.81 11.24 7.41
N GLU A 181 16.68 10.86 8.35
CA GLU A 181 17.47 9.62 8.28
C GLU A 181 16.63 8.35 8.45
N LYS A 182 15.41 8.48 8.97
CA LYS A 182 14.44 7.39 9.16
C LYS A 182 13.30 7.44 8.13
N ALA A 183 13.34 8.40 7.22
CA ALA A 183 12.32 8.60 6.21
C ALA A 183 12.18 7.37 5.31
N LYS A 184 10.96 6.82 5.23
CA LYS A 184 10.62 5.74 4.30
C LYS A 184 9.53 6.17 3.35
N ILE A 185 9.69 5.80 2.08
CA ILE A 185 8.70 6.10 1.04
C ILE A 185 7.32 5.48 1.36
N GLU A 186 7.30 4.31 2.01
CA GLU A 186 6.09 3.69 2.55
C GLU A 186 5.32 4.60 3.50
N GLU A 187 6.03 5.20 4.45
CA GLU A 187 5.44 6.01 5.52
C GLU A 187 4.92 7.33 4.95
N LEU A 188 5.68 7.93 4.02
CA LEU A 188 5.24 9.10 3.28
C LEU A 188 3.98 8.81 2.44
N HIS A 189 3.99 7.72 1.68
CA HIS A 189 2.83 7.32 0.87
C HIS A 189 1.60 7.11 1.77
N ALA A 190 1.73 6.35 2.85
CA ALA A 190 0.63 6.12 3.79
C ALA A 190 0.12 7.42 4.42
N TYR A 191 1.01 8.37 4.74
CA TYR A 191 0.64 9.66 5.29
C TYR A 191 -0.16 10.51 4.31
N ILE A 192 0.29 10.61 3.06
CA ILE A 192 -0.41 11.37 2.01
C ILE A 192 -1.81 10.79 1.78
N MET A 193 -1.90 9.47 1.61
CA MET A 193 -3.19 8.78 1.36
C MET A 193 -4.17 8.96 2.51
N ARG A 194 -3.73 8.80 3.78
CA ARG A 194 -4.61 9.02 4.94
C ARG A 194 -5.12 10.45 5.02
N THR A 195 -4.30 11.42 4.63
CA THR A 195 -4.68 12.83 4.69
C THR A 195 -5.71 13.18 3.60
N GLU A 196 -5.58 12.60 2.41
CA GLU A 196 -6.60 12.71 1.36
C GLU A 196 -7.93 12.12 1.80
N GLU A 197 -7.93 10.89 2.34
CA GLU A 197 -9.14 10.22 2.82
C GLU A 197 -9.83 11.00 3.94
N ASN A 198 -9.05 11.57 4.87
CA ASN A 198 -9.57 12.43 5.94
C ASN A 198 -10.18 13.73 5.39
N SER A 199 -9.53 14.37 4.41
CA SER A 199 -10.06 15.60 3.79
C SER A 199 -11.39 15.35 3.06
N GLU A 200 -11.51 14.21 2.37
CA GLU A 200 -12.74 13.84 1.67
C GLU A 200 -13.88 13.52 2.63
N THR A 201 -13.59 12.78 3.71
CA THR A 201 -14.57 12.45 4.75
C THR A 201 -15.03 13.69 5.52
N GLU A 202 -14.13 14.62 5.86
CA GLU A 202 -14.48 15.90 6.49
C GLU A 202 -15.37 16.78 5.61
N LYS A 203 -15.09 16.83 4.30
CA LYS A 203 -15.93 17.53 3.32
C LYS A 203 -17.31 16.91 3.22
N ALA A 204 -17.40 15.57 3.19
CA ALA A 204 -18.67 14.85 3.14
C ALA A 204 -19.52 15.08 4.42
N LEU A 205 -18.90 15.02 5.59
CA LEU A 205 -19.53 15.30 6.88
C LEU A 205 -20.02 16.76 6.96
N SER A 206 -19.21 17.71 6.52
CA SER A 206 -19.58 19.13 6.47
C SER A 206 -20.75 19.41 5.51
N ALA A 207 -20.78 18.73 4.35
CA ALA A 207 -21.89 18.81 3.41
C ALA A 207 -23.18 18.20 3.98
N GLN A 208 -23.10 17.11 4.74
CA GLN A 208 -24.26 16.53 5.44
C GLN A 208 -24.76 17.44 6.58
N GLN A 209 -23.86 18.03 7.36
CA GLN A 209 -24.24 18.98 8.43
C GLN A 209 -24.90 20.24 7.85
N ASN A 210 -24.44 20.75 6.71
CA ASN A 210 -25.08 21.88 6.04
C ASN A 210 -26.44 21.54 5.42
N LYS A 211 -26.63 20.32 4.90
CA LYS A 211 -27.97 19.83 4.49
C LYS A 211 -28.94 19.70 5.66
N ASN A 212 -28.46 19.31 6.83
CA ASN A 212 -29.29 19.22 8.05
C ASN A 212 -29.59 20.60 8.66
N LYS A 213 -28.69 21.58 8.56
CA LYS A 213 -28.97 22.97 8.99
C LYS A 213 -30.03 23.67 8.14
N ASN A 214 -30.19 23.29 6.86
CA ASN A 214 -31.22 23.85 5.98
C ASN A 214 -32.60 23.16 6.08
N LYS A 215 -32.72 21.99 6.72
CA LYS A 215 -34.02 21.33 6.91
C LYS A 215 -34.80 21.78 8.16
N ASN A 216 -34.16 22.47 9.10
CA ASN A 216 -34.79 22.92 10.35
C ASN A 216 -35.03 24.45 10.43
N LYS A 217 -35.18 25.13 9.30
CA LYS A 217 -35.91 26.40 9.26
C LYS A 217 -37.34 26.17 8.79
N THR A 218 -38.11 25.40 9.53
CA THR A 218 -39.56 25.63 9.59
C THR A 218 -39.74 27.00 10.24
N THR A 219 -39.69 28.04 9.42
CA THR A 219 -40.10 29.37 9.84
C THR A 219 -41.55 29.24 10.29
N ASN A 220 -41.85 29.53 11.56
CA ASN A 220 -43.22 29.60 12.10
C ASN A 220 -43.97 30.75 11.40
N ARG A 221 -44.31 30.54 10.12
CA ARG A 221 -44.95 31.52 9.25
C ARG A 221 -46.45 31.28 9.27
N CYS A 222 -47.18 32.34 9.54
CA CYS A 222 -48.62 32.40 9.31
C CYS A 222 -48.89 32.52 7.80
N SER A 223 -50.01 31.98 7.34
CA SER A 223 -50.48 32.12 5.96
C SER A 223 -51.66 33.09 5.92
N ASN A 224 -52.08 33.51 4.71
CA ASN A 224 -53.15 34.50 4.54
C ASN A 224 -54.53 34.05 5.06
N THR A 225 -54.67 32.79 5.48
CA THR A 225 -55.93 32.23 5.97
C THR A 225 -55.78 31.47 7.29
N PHE A 226 -54.55 31.33 7.80
CA PHE A 226 -54.27 30.52 8.99
C PHE A 226 -53.12 31.09 9.81
N HIS A 227 -53.43 31.39 11.08
CA HIS A 227 -52.44 31.78 12.07
C HIS A 227 -51.75 30.55 12.65
N ASN A 228 -50.42 30.56 12.70
CA ASN A 228 -49.65 29.51 13.35
C ASN A 228 -49.58 29.82 14.86
N PRO A 229 -50.13 28.96 15.75
CA PRO A 229 -50.11 29.20 17.21
C PRO A 229 -48.71 29.28 17.82
N LEU A 230 -47.68 28.84 17.10
CA LEU A 230 -46.26 28.91 17.51
C LEU A 230 -45.55 30.16 16.97
N ALA A 231 -46.28 31.09 16.34
CA ALA A 231 -45.75 32.37 15.92
C ALA A 231 -45.48 33.27 17.14
N GLN A 232 -44.55 34.21 16.99
CA GLN A 232 -44.18 35.16 18.06
C GLN A 232 -45.18 36.34 18.20
N HIS A 233 -46.36 36.24 17.58
CA HIS A 233 -47.43 37.25 17.65
C HIS A 233 -48.76 36.54 17.92
N SER A 234 -49.73 37.28 18.44
CA SER A 234 -51.10 36.79 18.67
C SER A 234 -51.83 36.58 17.34
N LYS A 235 -53.01 35.94 17.35
CA LYS A 235 -53.79 35.76 16.12
C LYS A 235 -54.34 37.10 15.63
N GLU A 236 -54.68 37.96 16.58
CA GLU A 236 -55.21 39.31 16.39
C GLU A 236 -54.16 40.20 15.72
N ASP A 237 -52.89 40.11 16.12
CA ASP A 237 -51.79 40.91 15.55
C ASP A 237 -51.16 40.29 14.28
N CYS A 238 -51.82 39.30 13.67
CA CYS A 238 -51.27 38.57 12.55
C CYS A 238 -51.47 39.30 11.22
N TRP A 239 -50.45 40.02 10.75
CA TRP A 239 -50.49 40.77 9.47
C TRP A 239 -50.77 39.94 8.21
N LYS A 240 -50.67 38.60 8.32
CA LYS A 240 -51.06 37.71 7.23
C LYS A 240 -52.57 37.46 7.23
N LEU A 241 -53.19 37.41 8.41
CA LEU A 241 -54.64 37.28 8.58
C LEU A 241 -55.35 38.63 8.43
N HIS A 242 -54.71 39.71 8.89
CA HIS A 242 -55.20 41.09 8.89
C HIS A 242 -54.27 42.03 8.12
N PRO A 243 -54.12 41.84 6.79
CA PRO A 243 -53.26 42.71 5.96
C PRO A 243 -53.73 44.18 5.94
N GLU A 244 -55.01 44.43 6.19
CA GLU A 244 -55.64 45.75 6.29
C GLU A 244 -55.17 46.57 7.51
N GLU A 245 -54.71 45.91 8.57
CA GLU A 245 -54.24 46.56 9.80
C GLU A 245 -52.76 46.96 9.74
N ARG A 246 -52.10 46.67 8.62
CA ARG A 246 -50.70 47.04 8.40
C ARG A 246 -50.59 48.54 8.16
N GLN A 247 -50.61 49.32 9.23
CA GLN A 247 -50.35 50.75 9.20
C GLN A 247 -48.97 51.01 8.58
N THR A 248 -48.94 51.80 7.52
CA THR A 248 -47.70 52.28 6.88
C THR A 248 -47.01 53.26 7.82
N TYR A 249 -45.91 52.81 8.44
CA TYR A 249 -44.87 53.65 9.03
C TYR A 249 -43.54 53.35 8.35
#